data_AF-A0A7G9WLA0-F1
#
_entry.id   AF-A0A7G9WLA0-F1
#
_cell.length_a   1.000
_cell.length_b   1.000
_cell.length_c   1.000
_cell.angle_alpha   90.00
_cell.angle_beta   90.00
_cell.angle_gamma   90.00
#
_symmetry.space_group_name_H-M   'P 1'
#
loop_
_entity.id
_entity.type
_entity.pdbx_description
1 polymer ?
#
loop_
_entity_poly.entity_id
_entity_poly.type
_entity_poly.pdbx_seq_one_letter_code
_entity_poly.pdbx_strand_id
1 'polypeptide(L)'
;MFLAGGLVFCIIGVENQKIRWEWPLVSQALLAGLTITAIEFLFGCIFNLGLHMHVWDYSKQPFNLLGQICLKWSLLWCGIGLVGVIVDDFLRWRIFGEEKPHYRLL
;
A
#
# COMPACT_ATOMS: atom_id res chain seq x y z
N MET A 1 -0.07 -14.34 1.14
CA MET A 1 -0.80 -13.17 0.58
C MET A 1 -1.68 -12.50 1.64
N PHE A 2 -2.61 -13.21 2.29
CA PHE A 2 -3.58 -12.60 3.23
C PHE A 2 -2.93 -11.89 4.44
N LEU A 3 -1.99 -12.54 5.14
CA LEU A 3 -1.29 -11.94 6.29
C LEU A 3 -0.47 -10.71 5.91
N ALA A 4 0.23 -10.75 4.77
CA ALA A 4 0.99 -9.61 4.25
C ALA A 4 0.04 -8.46 3.89
N GLY A 5 -1.08 -8.75 3.22
CA GLY A 5 -2.11 -7.75 2.92
C GLY A 5 -2.71 -7.12 4.18
N GLY A 6 -3.01 -7.92 5.21
CA GLY A 6 -3.48 -7.42 6.50
C GLY A 6 -2.46 -6.53 7.21
N LEU A 7 -1.17 -6.93 7.22
CA LEU A 7 -0.09 -6.12 7.79
C LEU A 7 0.03 -4.77 7.07
N VAL A 8 0.07 -4.80 5.74
CA VAL A 8 0.14 -3.59 4.90
C VAL A 8 -1.06 -2.69 5.12
N PHE A 9 -2.28 -3.25 5.21
CA PHE A 9 -3.49 -2.50 5.52
C PHE A 9 -3.39 -1.81 6.89
N CYS A 10 -2.90 -2.50 7.93
CA CYS A 10 -2.67 -1.88 9.23
C CYS A 10 -1.65 -0.73 9.17
N ILE A 11 -0.56 -0.89 8.40
CA ILE A 11 0.46 0.17 8.24
C ILE A 11 -0.17 1.39 7.55
N ILE A 12 -0.91 1.19 6.45
CA ILE A 12 -1.64 2.26 5.76
C ILE A 12 -2.61 2.95 6.72
N GLY A 13 -3.35 2.21 7.54
CA GLY A 13 -4.25 2.80 8.54
C GLY A 13 -3.53 3.65 9.60
N VAL A 14 -2.32 3.25 10.00
CA VAL A 14 -1.47 4.05 10.91
C VAL A 14 -0.96 5.32 10.21
N GLU A 15 -0.52 5.22 8.95
CA GLU A 15 -0.08 6.37 8.15
C GLU A 15 -1.23 7.37 7.93
N ASN A 16 -2.38 6.85 7.54
CA ASN A 16 -3.62 7.60 7.33
C ASN A 16 -4.03 8.36 8.60
N GLN A 17 -3.97 7.71 9.77
CA GLN A 17 -4.30 8.36 11.04
C GLN A 17 -3.36 9.51 11.40
N LYS A 18 -2.06 9.41 11.08
CA LYS A 18 -1.07 10.46 11.39
C LYS A 18 -1.23 11.71 10.52
N ILE A 19 -1.63 11.52 9.27
CA ILE A 19 -1.72 12.57 8.24
C ILE A 19 -3.13 13.16 8.14
N ARG A 20 -4.09 12.50 8.82
CA ARG A 20 -5.52 12.64 8.69
C ARG A 20 -5.99 14.07 8.37
N TRP A 21 -6.79 14.19 7.31
CA TRP A 21 -7.43 15.43 6.83
C TRP A 21 -6.49 16.56 6.36
N GLU A 22 -5.21 16.54 6.71
CA GLU A 22 -4.25 17.56 6.28
C GLU A 22 -3.86 17.37 4.80
N TRP A 23 -3.80 16.11 4.35
CA TRP A 23 -3.39 15.79 2.99
C TRP A 23 -4.58 15.47 2.08
N PRO A 24 -4.50 15.83 0.80
CA PRO A 24 -5.44 15.36 -0.21
C PRO A 24 -5.45 13.83 -0.30
N LEU A 25 -6.62 13.27 -0.61
CA LEU A 25 -6.85 11.83 -0.74
C LEU A 25 -5.90 11.19 -1.77
N VAL A 26 -5.57 11.93 -2.84
CA VAL A 26 -4.59 11.48 -3.84
C VAL A 26 -3.21 11.30 -3.20
N SER A 27 -2.75 12.23 -2.37
CA SER A 27 -1.46 12.14 -1.70
C SER A 27 -1.43 10.98 -0.69
N GLN A 28 -2.53 10.74 0.00
CA GLN A 28 -2.66 9.58 0.89
C GLN A 28 -2.61 8.26 0.12
N ALA A 29 -3.28 8.19 -1.03
CA ALA A 29 -3.24 7.02 -1.91
C ALA A 29 -1.85 6.77 -2.52
N LEU A 30 -1.13 7.84 -2.90
CA LEU A 30 0.24 7.75 -3.38
C LEU A 30 1.19 7.26 -2.29
N LEU A 31 1.05 7.76 -1.07
CA LEU A 31 1.82 7.28 0.08
C LEU A 31 1.53 5.80 0.34
N ALA A 32 0.26 5.41 0.38
CA ALA A 32 -0.14 4.02 0.57
C ALA A 32 0.42 3.09 -0.53
N GLY A 33 0.36 3.51 -1.80
CA GLY A 33 0.94 2.77 -2.92
C GLY A 33 2.46 2.64 -2.84
N LEU A 34 3.15 3.69 -2.39
CA LEU A 34 4.59 3.68 -2.13
C LEU A 34 4.94 2.72 -0.99
N THR A 35 4.18 2.74 0.10
CA THR A 35 4.34 1.84 1.25
C THR A 35 4.15 0.38 0.83
N ILE A 36 3.10 0.05 0.05
CA ILE A 36 2.89 -1.30 -0.50
C ILE A 36 4.10 -1.71 -1.37
N THR A 37 4.53 -0.84 -2.27
CA THR A 37 5.66 -1.10 -3.18
C THR A 37 6.97 -1.34 -2.42
N ALA A 38 7.25 -0.53 -1.39
CA ALA A 38 8.45 -0.66 -0.58
C ALA A 38 8.46 -1.98 0.21
N ILE A 39 7.32 -2.36 0.76
CA ILE A 39 7.16 -3.63 1.48
C ILE A 39 7.31 -4.81 0.53
N GLU A 40 6.69 -4.76 -0.65
CA GLU A 40 6.83 -5.80 -1.67
C GLU A 40 8.29 -5.95 -2.11
N PHE A 41 9.00 -4.85 -2.32
CA PHE A 41 10.42 -4.87 -2.66
C PHE A 41 11.27 -5.49 -1.55
N LEU A 42 11.04 -5.12 -0.29
CA LEU A 42 11.77 -5.66 0.85
C LEU A 42 11.56 -7.18 0.97
N PHE A 43 10.31 -7.63 0.92
CA PHE A 43 10.00 -9.05 0.98
C PHE A 43 10.52 -9.81 -0.24
N GLY A 44 10.44 -9.24 -1.44
CA GLY A 44 11.03 -9.81 -2.65
C GLY A 44 12.54 -10.00 -2.50
N CYS A 45 13.26 -9.00 -1.99
CA CYS A 45 14.68 -9.12 -1.70
C CYS A 45 14.98 -10.25 -0.70
N ILE A 46 14.25 -10.33 0.42
CA ILE A 46 14.45 -11.39 1.42
C ILE A 46 14.17 -12.77 0.82
N PHE A 47 13.04 -12.93 0.15
CA PHE A 47 12.55 -14.22 -0.29
C PHE A 47 13.21 -14.72 -1.58
N ASN A 48 13.53 -13.83 -2.53
CA ASN A 48 14.08 -14.23 -3.83
C ASN A 48 15.59 -14.09 -3.91
N LEU A 49 16.15 -13.00 -3.36
CA LEU A 49 17.60 -12.81 -3.36
C LEU A 49 18.26 -13.54 -2.18
N GLY A 50 17.61 -13.53 -1.01
CA GLY A 50 18.13 -14.22 0.18
C GLY A 50 17.81 -15.72 0.23
N LEU A 51 16.57 -16.10 -0.08
CA LEU A 51 16.08 -17.48 0.11
C LEU A 51 15.81 -18.23 -1.20
N HIS A 52 16.02 -17.61 -2.36
CA HIS A 52 15.84 -18.23 -3.69
C HIS A 52 14.47 -18.89 -3.91
N MET A 53 13.39 -18.33 -3.34
CA MET A 53 12.04 -18.90 -3.43
C MET A 53 11.28 -18.52 -4.70
N HIS A 54 11.78 -17.55 -5.48
CA HIS A 54 11.21 -17.11 -6.76
C HIS A 54 9.71 -16.73 -6.72
N VAL A 55 9.25 -16.13 -5.62
CA VAL A 55 7.87 -15.64 -5.44
C VAL A 55 7.73 -14.23 -5.99
N TRP A 56 6.64 -13.92 -6.70
CA TRP A 56 6.44 -12.56 -7.27
C TRP A 56 7.59 -12.08 -8.17
N ASP A 57 8.06 -12.93 -9.09
CA ASP A 57 9.15 -12.58 -10.01
C ASP A 57 8.67 -11.65 -11.14
N TYR A 58 9.15 -10.41 -11.12
CA TYR A 58 8.90 -9.38 -12.13
C TYR A 58 10.08 -9.12 -13.07
N SER A 59 11.10 -9.98 -13.08
CA SER A 59 12.32 -9.82 -13.91
C SER A 59 12.04 -9.64 -15.41
N LYS A 60 10.93 -10.19 -15.91
CA LYS A 60 10.50 -10.09 -17.31
C LYS A 60 9.63 -8.86 -17.61
N GLN A 61 9.29 -8.05 -16.61
CA GLN A 61 8.48 -6.85 -16.79
C GLN A 61 9.37 -5.64 -17.08
N PRO A 62 8.94 -4.71 -17.94
CA PRO A 62 9.66 -3.46 -18.17
C PRO A 62 9.67 -2.61 -16.89
N PHE A 63 10.74 -1.82 -16.71
CA PHE A 63 10.93 -0.96 -15.53
C PHE A 63 10.82 -1.71 -14.20
N ASN A 64 11.32 -2.95 -14.16
CA ASN A 64 11.46 -3.69 -12.91
C ASN A 64 12.70 -3.23 -12.13
N LEU A 65 12.66 -3.38 -10.82
CA LEU A 65 13.81 -3.17 -9.95
C LEU A 65 14.21 -4.52 -9.33
N LEU A 66 15.38 -5.02 -9.71
CA LEU A 66 15.94 -6.33 -9.29
C LEU A 66 14.97 -7.51 -9.50
N GLY A 67 13.99 -7.38 -10.39
CA GLY A 67 12.91 -8.36 -10.57
C GLY A 67 11.94 -8.50 -9.38
N GLN A 68 11.99 -7.60 -8.39
CA GLN A 68 11.19 -7.71 -7.15
C GLN A 68 9.96 -6.81 -7.13
N ILE A 69 10.00 -5.69 -7.86
CA ILE A 69 8.85 -4.81 -8.15
C ILE A 69 8.94 -4.34 -9.59
N CYS A 70 7.86 -3.78 -10.13
CA CYS A 70 7.92 -3.02 -11.38
C CYS A 70 6.91 -1.87 -11.41
N LEU A 71 7.19 -0.87 -12.24
CA LEU A 71 6.40 0.36 -12.32
C LEU A 71 4.89 0.10 -12.51
N LYS A 72 4.52 -0.86 -13.38
CA LYS A 72 3.11 -1.18 -13.66
C LYS A 72 2.35 -1.59 -12.38
N TRP A 73 2.94 -2.47 -11.58
CA TRP A 73 2.29 -2.96 -10.36
C TRP A 73 2.34 -1.91 -9.25
N SER A 74 3.44 -1.14 -9.15
CA SER A 74 3.52 0.00 -8.22
C SER A 74 2.42 1.05 -8.45
N LEU A 75 2.09 1.35 -9.71
CA LEU A 75 0.97 2.24 -10.04
C LEU A 75 -0.38 1.64 -9.65
N LEU A 76 -0.57 0.33 -9.83
CA LEU A 76 -1.77 -0.35 -9.37
C LEU A 76 -1.90 -0.28 -7.85
N TRP A 77 -0.79 -0.38 -7.12
CA TRP A 77 -0.77 -0.26 -5.66
C TRP A 77 -1.22 1.11 -5.17
N CYS A 78 -0.99 2.20 -5.91
CA CYS A 78 -1.59 3.49 -5.57
C CYS A 78 -3.13 3.45 -5.64
N GLY A 79 -3.68 2.76 -6.64
CA GLY A 79 -5.14 2.57 -6.77
C GLY A 79 -5.71 1.69 -5.65
N ILE A 80 -5.01 0.62 -5.27
CA ILE A 80 -5.41 -0.22 -4.12
C ILE A 80 -5.23 0.53 -2.80
N GLY A 81 -4.17 1.34 -2.67
CA GLY A 81 -3.92 2.20 -1.52
C GLY A 81 -5.07 3.19 -1.30
N LEU A 82 -5.59 3.79 -2.37
CA LEU A 82 -6.80 4.63 -2.32
C LEU A 82 -7.99 3.89 -1.71
N VAL A 83 -8.27 2.68 -2.20
CA VAL A 83 -9.36 1.85 -1.65
C VAL A 83 -9.08 1.50 -0.19
N GLY A 84 -7.84 1.16 0.15
CA GLY A 84 -7.40 0.86 1.51
C GLY A 84 -7.66 2.01 2.48
N VAL A 85 -7.28 3.23 2.12
CA VAL A 85 -7.53 4.45 2.92
C VAL A 85 -9.03 4.67 3.15
N ILE A 86 -9.85 4.60 2.10
CA ILE A 86 -11.30 4.80 2.21
C ILE A 86 -11.93 3.73 3.10
N VAL A 87 -11.50 2.47 2.95
CA VAL A 87 -11.99 1.35 3.75
C VAL A 87 -11.57 1.50 5.21
N ASP A 88 -10.32 1.88 5.50
CA ASP A 88 -9.83 2.13 6.86
C ASP A 88 -10.67 3.21 7.57
N ASP A 89 -10.88 4.36 6.93
CA ASP A 89 -11.71 5.44 7.47
C ASP A 89 -13.16 5.00 7.69
N PHE A 90 -13.74 4.27 6.74
CA PHE A 90 -15.12 3.77 6.85
C PHE A 90 -15.25 2.77 8.01
N LEU A 91 -14.31 1.84 8.14
CA LEU A 91 -14.29 0.88 9.24
C LEU A 91 -14.14 1.60 10.58
N ARG A 92 -13.31 2.64 10.64
CA ARG A 92 -13.12 3.44 11.85
C ARG A 92 -14.36 4.21 12.26
N TRP A 93 -15.01 4.86 11.31
CA TRP A 93 -16.30 5.50 11.55
C TRP A 93 -17.34 4.50 12.04
N ARG A 94 -17.44 3.32 11.40
CA ARG A 94 -18.50 2.35 11.69
C ARG A 94 -18.29 1.55 12.97
N ILE A 95 -17.06 1.14 13.25
CA ILE A 95 -16.71 0.20 14.33
C ILE A 95 -16.24 0.96 15.57
N PHE A 96 -15.39 1.98 15.40
CA PHE A 96 -14.79 2.73 16.50
C PHE A 96 -15.56 4.02 16.82
N GLY A 97 -16.57 4.38 16.02
CA GLY A 97 -17.36 5.60 16.22
C GLY A 97 -16.55 6.88 16.01
N GLU A 98 -15.47 6.82 15.24
CA GLU A 98 -14.67 7.99 14.87
C GLU A 98 -15.51 8.95 14.00
N GLU A 99 -14.96 10.13 13.71
CA GLU A 99 -15.63 11.10 12.84
C GLU A 99 -15.94 10.53 11.45
N LYS A 100 -17.06 10.96 10.87
CA LYS A 100 -17.44 10.55 9.51
C LYS A 100 -16.34 10.96 8.53
N PRO A 101 -16.01 10.14 7.51
CA PRO A 101 -14.93 10.49 6.60
C PRO A 101 -15.28 11.67 5.70
N HIS A 102 -14.36 12.63 5.56
CA HIS A 102 -14.52 13.80 4.68
C HIS A 102 -13.22 14.04 3.90
N TYR A 103 -13.26 13.94 2.57
CA TYR A 103 -12.05 13.96 1.75
C TYR A 103 -11.82 15.29 1.03
N ARG A 104 -10.57 15.73 1.02
CA ARG A 104 -10.07 16.72 0.06
C ARG A 104 -9.51 15.96 -1.15
N LEU A 105 -10.06 16.17 -2.35
CA LEU A 105 -9.63 15.44 -3.54
C LEU A 105 -8.26 15.90 -4.05
N LEU A 106 -7.98 17.21 -4.00
CA LEU A 106 -6.74 17.88 -4.44
C LEU A 106 -6.33 18.99 -3.46
#